data_AF-A0AAU4BPV7-F1
#
_entry.id   AF-A0AAU4BPV7-F1
#
_cell.length_a   1.000
_cell.length_b   1.000
_cell.length_c   1.000
_cell.angle_alpha   90.00
_cell.angle_beta   90.00
_cell.angle_gamma   90.00
#
_symmetry.space_group_name_H-M   'P 1'
#
loop_
_entity.id
_entity.type
_entity.pdbx_description
1 polymer ?
#
loop_
_entity_poly.entity_id
_entity_poly.type
_entity_poly.pdbx_seq_one_letter_code
_entity_poly.pdbx_strand_id
1 'polypeptide(L)' 'MDQQNTTLSRHVTSDGIVVWSRCACGRLRMDLVPTGGGRGLVAGPCPHCARDTDPR' A
#
# COMPACT_ATOMS: atom_id res chain seq x y z
N MET A 1 -7.83 -9.77 -15.26
CA MET A 1 -6.53 -9.10 -15.37
C MET A 1 -6.15 -8.69 -13.97
N ASP A 2 -5.28 -9.45 -13.31
CA ASP A 2 -4.70 -9.09 -12.01
C ASP A 2 -4.21 -7.64 -12.06
N GLN A 3 -4.88 -6.75 -11.32
CA GLN A 3 -4.46 -5.37 -11.20
C GLN A 3 -3.26 -5.33 -10.26
N GLN A 4 -2.11 -5.74 -10.78
CA GLN A 4 -0.84 -5.75 -10.05
C GLN A 4 -0.49 -4.30 -9.65
N ASN A 5 -0.30 -4.11 -8.35
CA ASN A 5 0.14 -2.84 -7.80
C ASN A 5 1.66 -2.77 -7.93
N THR A 6 2.17 -1.84 -8.75
CA THR A 6 3.62 -1.70 -8.96
C THR A 6 4.22 -0.90 -7.82
N THR A 7 5.21 -1.46 -7.12
CA THR A 7 5.94 -0.71 -6.09
C THR A 7 6.83 0.33 -6.78
N LEU A 8 6.66 1.59 -6.40
CA LEU A 8 7.46 2.71 -6.91
C LEU A 8 8.64 3.02 -5.99
N SER A 9 8.41 2.95 -4.67
CA SER A 9 9.47 3.23 -3.70
C SER A 9 9.24 2.50 -2.38
N ARG A 10 10.35 2.27 -1.67
CA ARG A 10 10.38 1.72 -0.32
C ARG A 10 11.41 2.47 0.50
N HIS A 11 10.98 3.06 1.61
CA HIS A 11 11.84 3.83 2.50
C HIS A 11 11.71 3.32 3.93
N VAL A 12 12.85 3.22 4.60
CA VAL A 12 12.91 3.03 6.05
C VAL A 12 12.87 4.40 6.70
N THR A 13 11.99 4.55 7.67
CA THR A 13 11.80 5.75 8.49
C THR A 13 11.88 5.37 9.95
N SER A 14 12.02 6.35 10.85
CA SER A 14 12.00 6.10 12.30
C SER A 14 10.72 5.41 12.78
N ASP A 15 9.59 5.64 12.08
CA ASP A 15 8.29 5.06 12.41
C ASP A 15 8.09 3.65 11.82
N GLY A 16 8.90 3.25 10.85
CA GLY A 16 8.78 1.97 10.16
C GLY A 16 9.07 2.05 8.67
N ILE A 17 8.51 1.11 7.90
CA ILE A 17 8.72 1.03 6.46
C ILE A 17 7.54 1.69 5.75
N VAL A 18 7.84 2.71 4.94
CA VAL A 18 6.87 3.32 4.02
C VAL A 18 7.07 2.72 2.64
N VAL A 19 6.00 2.18 2.07
CA VAL A 19 5.95 1.68 0.70
C VAL A 19 5.00 2.55 -0.11
N TRP A 20 5.47 3.02 -1.26
CA TRP A 20 4.66 3.69 -2.25
C TRP A 20 4.44 2.76 -3.43
N SER A 21 3.19 2.65 -3.84
CA SER A 21 2.79 1.81 -4.96
C SER A 21 1.82 2.55 -5.87
N ARG A 22 1.79 2.15 -7.14
CA ARG A 22 0.83 2.66 -8.12
C ARG A 22 -0.02 1.51 -8.61
N CYS A 23 -1.32 1.61 -8.38
CA CYS A 23 -2.28 0.66 -8.94
C CYS A 23 -2.34 0.83 -10.46
N ALA A 24 -2.73 -0.23 -11.17
CA ALA A 24 -3.01 -0.18 -12.61
C ALA A 24 -4.03 0.91 -12.98
N CYS A 25 -4.92 1.28 -12.05
CA CYS A 25 -5.86 2.41 -12.14
C CYS A 25 -5.18 3.80 -12.20
N GLY A 26 -3.85 3.87 -12.04
CA GLY A 26 -3.06 5.10 -12.03
C GLY A 26 -2.97 5.79 -10.67
N ARG A 27 -3.79 5.39 -9.68
CA ARG A 27 -3.75 5.97 -8.32
C ARG A 27 -2.51 5.54 -7.55
N LEU A 28 -2.00 6.48 -6.77
CA LEU A 28 -0.96 6.26 -5.79
C LEU A 28 -1.55 5.72 -4.49
N ARG A 29 -0.89 4.72 -3.92
CA ARG A 29 -1.16 4.16 -2.59
C ARG A 29 0.11 4.26 -1.75
N MET A 30 -0.07 4.61 -0.49
CA MET A 30 0.96 4.57 0.54
C MET A 30 0.56 3.52 1.57
N ASP A 31 1.50 2.66 1.93
CA ASP A 31 1.37 1.73 3.05
C ASP A 31 2.51 1.99 4.05
N LEU A 32 2.18 2.27 5.31
CA LEU A 32 3.13 2.33 6.42
C LEU A 32 3.03 1.04 7.22
N VAL A 33 4.15 0.33 7.32
CA VAL A 33 4.31 -0.83 8.21
C VAL A 33 5.14 -0.38 9.41
N PRO A 34 4.51 -0.13 10.57
CA PRO A 34 5.21 0.37 11.74
C PRO A 34 6.09 -0.71 12.37
N THR A 35 7.29 -0.33 12.79
CA THR A 35 8.24 -1.25 13.44
C THR A 35 7.86 -1.56 14.89
N GLY A 36 7.09 -0.68 15.55
CA GLY A 36 6.69 -0.81 16.96
C GLY A 36 5.44 -1.65 17.23
N GLY A 37 4.97 -2.46 16.27
CA GLY A 37 3.76 -3.29 16.44
C GLY A 37 2.44 -2.52 16.43
N GLY A 38 2.45 -1.24 16.05
CA GLY A 38 1.25 -0.43 15.83
C GLY A 38 0.42 -0.91 14.63
N ARG A 39 -0.78 -0.34 14.46
CA ARG A 39 -1.58 -0.61 13.26
C ARG A 39 -0.95 0.08 12.05
N GLY A 40 -0.83 -0.67 10.95
CA GLY A 40 -0.40 -0.11 9.67
C GLY A 40 -1.35 0.99 9.20
N LEU A 41 -0.79 1.98 8.52
CA LEU A 41 -1.56 3.07 7.91
C LEU A 41 -1.58 2.91 6.41
N VAL A 42 -2.74 3.21 5.82
CA VAL A 42 -2.92 3.19 4.38
C VAL A 42 -3.50 4.54 3.95
N ALA A 43 -2.89 5.14 2.93
CA ALA A 43 -3.41 6.34 2.29
C ALA A 43 -3.57 6.11 0.78
N GLY A 44 -4.57 6.74 0.19
CA GLY A 44 -4.87 6.59 -1.24
C GLY A 44 -5.45 5.21 -1.61
N PRO A 45 -6.50 4.70 -0.95
CA PRO A 45 -7.13 3.45 -1.35
C PRO A 45 -7.65 3.55 -2.81
N CYS A 46 -7.16 2.67 -3.69
CA CYS A 46 -7.82 2.44 -4.98
C CYS A 46 -8.96 1.44 -4.75
N PRO A 47 -10.24 1.79 -5.02
CA PRO A 47 -11.39 0.92 -4.78
C PRO A 47 -11.36 -0.33 -5.65
N HIS A 48 -10.54 -0.37 -6.69
CA HIS A 48 -10.33 -1.56 -7.51
C HIS A 48 -9.38 -2.54 -6.80
N CYS A 49 -8.26 -2.04 -6.27
CA CYS A 49 -7.26 -2.84 -5.56
C CYS A 49 -7.72 -3.27 -4.16
N ALA A 50 -8.63 -2.51 -3.52
CA ALA A 50 -9.20 -2.87 -2.22
C ALA A 50 -10.12 -4.10 -2.29
N ARG A 51 -10.67 -4.43 -3.46
CA ARG A 51 -11.50 -5.62 -3.67
C ARG A 51 -10.68 -6.91 -3.82
N ASP A 52 -9.41 -6.80 -4.20
CA ASP A 52 -8.49 -7.94 -4.29
C ASP A 52 -7.90 -8.36 -2.93
N THR A 53 -8.04 -7.53 -1.90
CA THR A 53 -7.51 -7.81 -0.54
C THR A 53 -8.56 -8.31 0.46
N ASP A 54 -9.81 -8.50 0.02
CA ASP A 54 -10.87 -9.14 0.80
C ASP A 54 -10.85 -10.66 0.53
N PRO A 55 -10.34 -11.50 1.44
CA PRO A 55 -10.51 -12.93 1.31
C PRO A 55 -11.96 -13.26 1.68
N ARG A 56 -12.76 -13.65 0.68
CA ARG A 56 -14.01 -14.37 0.94
C ARG A 56 -13.76 -15.69 1.66
#